data_AF-A0A7S4W4D3-F1
#
_entry.id   AF-A0A7S4W4D3-F1
#
_cell.length_a   1.000
_cell.length_b   1.000
_cell.length_c   1.000
_cell.angle_alpha   90.00
_cell.angle_beta   90.00
_cell.angle_gamma   90.00
#
_symmetry.space_group_name_H-M   'P 1'
#
loop_
_entity.id
_entity.type
_entity.pdbx_description
1 polymer ?
#
loop_
_entity_poly.entity_id
_entity_poly.type
_entity_poly.pdbx_seq_one_letter_code
_entity_poly.pdbx_strand_id
1 'polypeptide(L)'
;MQFDHNTDYPTSNEGHQPIDFTDYTATRAKRLTVLDLEGATDENVVYTRTGDDDDVSDESDMTDSDDDESMDVDSEYGDDEQKVIVVKLDDEGNSQNVGYLLKRVLKTAIYGRVRYALVVRKRQTENAAAPAGALVAWDVTGERCAVKEMSWTKIHHLGNRCEEDPVKEVKAMQFIQRHYQQTNPNRTIGEAMIESKVMPSRDILDDRNYLYSVMPFCDGGEFFDYLVDEEEGTATILSENEARRYLLQILEGIETMQNAGVTHRDMSLDNLMIHDGNCIIIDMGVALRIPYE
;
A
#
# COMPACT_ATOMS: atom_id res chain seq x y z
N MET A 1 -36.21 -28.66 -2.13
CA MET A 1 -35.85 -28.07 -3.44
C MET A 1 -34.35 -28.19 -3.55
N GLN A 2 -33.88 -29.16 -4.34
CA GLN A 2 -32.47 -29.26 -4.75
C GLN A 2 -32.21 -28.10 -5.70
N PHE A 3 -31.16 -27.32 -5.45
CA PHE A 3 -30.65 -26.37 -6.41
C PHE A 3 -29.89 -27.16 -7.47
N ASP A 4 -30.44 -27.21 -8.67
CA ASP A 4 -29.78 -27.79 -9.84
C ASP A 4 -28.47 -27.04 -10.12
N HIS A 5 -27.44 -27.82 -10.43
CA HIS A 5 -26.13 -27.35 -10.81
C HIS A 5 -26.23 -26.40 -12.00
N ASN A 6 -25.66 -25.21 -11.84
CA ASN A 6 -25.50 -24.22 -12.90
C ASN A 6 -24.53 -24.78 -13.95
N THR A 7 -25.04 -25.36 -15.04
CA THR A 7 -24.26 -26.01 -16.12
C THR A 7 -23.83 -25.06 -17.25
N ASP A 8 -23.85 -23.75 -17.03
CA ASP A 8 -23.48 -22.76 -18.06
C ASP A 8 -21.99 -22.38 -18.09
N TYR A 9 -21.11 -23.13 -17.40
CA TYR A 9 -19.67 -22.99 -17.63
C TYR A 9 -19.27 -23.82 -18.85
N PRO A 10 -18.76 -23.22 -19.95
CA PRO A 10 -18.15 -24.00 -21.01
C PRO A 10 -16.96 -24.77 -20.46
N THR A 11 -17.05 -26.09 -20.44
CA THR A 11 -15.96 -27.00 -20.12
C THR A 11 -15.02 -27.10 -21.32
N SER A 12 -14.28 -26.04 -21.63
CA SER A 12 -13.11 -26.13 -22.53
C SER A 12 -11.89 -26.46 -21.69
N ASN A 13 -11.40 -27.68 -21.89
CA ASN A 13 -10.26 -28.28 -21.23
C ASN A 13 -8.94 -27.78 -21.84
N GLU A 14 -8.79 -26.46 -21.97
CA GLU A 14 -7.54 -25.81 -22.31
C GLU A 14 -7.04 -25.09 -21.07
N GLY A 15 -5.87 -25.50 -20.57
CA GLY A 15 -5.22 -24.90 -19.41
C GLY A 15 -4.92 -23.43 -19.64
N HIS A 16 -5.91 -22.58 -19.41
CA HIS A 16 -5.74 -21.16 -19.27
C HIS A 16 -5.03 -20.96 -17.95
N GLN A 17 -3.70 -20.83 -17.98
CA GLN A 17 -3.02 -20.21 -16.87
C GLN A 17 -3.71 -18.85 -16.62
N PRO A 18 -3.98 -18.49 -15.35
CA PRO A 18 -4.56 -17.19 -15.07
C PRO A 18 -3.72 -16.14 -15.78
N ILE A 19 -4.36 -15.26 -16.54
CA ILE A 19 -3.63 -14.22 -17.24
C ILE A 19 -3.03 -13.32 -16.16
N ASP A 20 -1.71 -13.37 -15.98
CA ASP A 20 -1.06 -12.50 -15.02
C ASP A 20 -1.34 -11.04 -15.42
N PHE A 21 -1.49 -10.19 -14.41
CA PHE A 21 -1.52 -8.76 -14.65
C PHE A 21 -0.21 -8.37 -15.36
N THR A 22 -0.26 -7.40 -16.27
CA THR A 22 0.95 -6.92 -16.98
C THR A 22 2.04 -6.51 -15.99
N ASP A 23 3.27 -6.30 -16.46
CA ASP A 23 4.34 -5.73 -15.65
C ASP A 23 3.87 -4.49 -14.89
N TYR A 24 4.23 -4.41 -13.61
CA TYR A 24 4.02 -3.20 -12.82
C TYR A 24 5.17 -2.23 -13.07
N THR A 25 4.90 -0.95 -12.86
CA THR A 25 5.92 0.09 -12.86
C THR A 25 6.15 0.54 -11.44
N ALA A 26 7.30 0.20 -10.86
CA ALA A 26 7.82 0.82 -9.65
C ALA A 26 8.83 1.92 -10.02
N THR A 27 8.79 3.02 -9.27
CA THR A 27 9.85 4.03 -9.34
C THR A 27 10.86 3.76 -8.26
N ARG A 28 12.16 3.78 -8.61
CA ARG A 28 13.22 3.67 -7.61
C ARG A 28 13.04 4.71 -6.51
N ALA A 29 13.18 4.27 -5.29
CA ALA A 29 13.15 5.10 -4.10
C ALA A 29 14.47 5.04 -3.35
N LYS A 30 14.55 5.96 -2.38
CA LYS A 30 15.62 6.05 -1.41
C LYS A 30 15.02 6.31 -0.04
N ARG A 31 15.49 5.55 0.95
CA ARG A 31 15.19 5.77 2.35
C ARG A 31 16.21 6.75 2.95
N LEU A 32 15.71 7.77 3.64
CA LEU A 32 16.52 8.78 4.32
C LEU A 32 16.18 8.77 5.81
N THR A 33 17.20 8.71 6.67
CA THR A 33 17.05 8.89 8.11
C THR A 33 16.72 10.35 8.43
N VAL A 34 15.67 10.56 9.23
CA VAL A 34 15.37 11.86 9.81
C VAL A 34 16.26 12.08 11.03
N LEU A 35 16.90 13.24 11.08
CA LEU A 35 17.75 13.66 12.19
C LEU A 35 16.87 14.18 13.33
N ASP A 36 17.22 13.77 14.56
CA ASP A 36 16.74 14.44 15.76
C ASP A 36 17.64 15.64 16.07
N LEU A 37 17.14 16.84 15.79
CA LEU A 37 17.88 18.09 16.02
C LEU A 37 17.32 18.76 17.28
N GLU A 38 18.05 18.64 18.39
CA GLU A 38 17.73 19.34 19.63
C GLU A 38 17.58 20.85 19.37
N GLY A 39 16.40 21.41 19.68
CA GLY A 39 16.12 22.84 19.50
C GLY A 39 15.58 23.24 18.13
N ALA A 40 15.16 22.31 17.28
CA ALA A 40 14.39 22.63 16.08
C ALA A 40 13.12 23.42 16.47
N THR A 41 13.00 24.67 15.99
CA THR A 41 11.92 25.59 16.38
C THR A 41 10.65 25.44 15.54
N ASP A 42 10.71 24.68 14.45
CA ASP A 42 9.61 24.51 13.49
C ASP A 42 9.24 23.03 13.39
N GLU A 43 8.14 22.66 14.04
CA GLU A 43 7.61 21.29 14.06
C GLU A 43 7.17 20.79 12.66
N ASN A 44 7.03 21.70 11.68
CA ASN A 44 6.64 21.36 10.32
C ASN A 44 7.83 21.13 9.38
N VAL A 45 9.06 21.12 9.91
CA VAL A 45 10.27 20.86 9.12
C VAL A 45 11.05 19.71 9.71
N VAL A 46 11.39 18.74 8.87
CA VAL A 46 12.29 17.64 9.22
C VAL A 46 13.58 17.73 8.40
N TYR A 47 14.67 17.23 8.97
CA TYR A 47 15.99 17.34 8.37
C TYR A 47 16.57 15.95 8.11
N THR A 48 17.22 15.79 6.96
CA THR A 48 18.05 14.63 6.62
C THR A 48 19.45 15.11 6.25
N ARG A 49 20.43 14.23 6.02
CA ARG A 49 21.69 14.62 5.37
C ARG A 49 21.76 14.08 3.94
N THR A 50 22.50 14.79 3.09
CA THR A 50 22.91 14.27 1.78
C THR A 50 23.94 13.16 1.97
N GLY A 51 23.76 12.02 1.30
CA GLY A 51 24.71 10.90 1.37
C GLY A 51 24.54 9.99 2.59
N ASP A 52 23.62 10.33 3.51
CA ASP A 52 23.08 9.37 4.47
C ASP A 52 22.08 8.49 3.69
N ASP A 53 22.65 7.61 2.89
CA ASP A 53 21.95 6.52 2.24
C ASP A 53 22.01 5.39 3.25
N ASP A 54 20.88 4.76 3.56
CA ASP A 54 20.88 3.44 4.17
C ASP A 54 21.48 2.44 3.16
N ASP A 55 22.78 2.55 2.85
CA ASP A 55 23.63 1.39 2.56
C ASP A 55 23.73 0.65 3.90
N VAL A 56 22.64 -0.01 4.28
CA VAL A 56 22.71 -1.08 5.28
C VAL A 56 23.68 -2.08 4.67
N SER A 57 24.89 -2.10 5.22
CA SER A 57 25.95 -3.03 4.85
C SER A 57 25.38 -4.43 4.70
N ASP A 58 25.75 -5.10 3.61
CA ASP A 58 25.50 -6.53 3.36
C ASP A 58 25.43 -7.33 4.66
N GLU A 59 24.23 -7.77 5.06
CA GLU A 59 24.13 -9.03 5.77
C GLU A 59 24.27 -10.15 4.73
N SER A 60 25.47 -10.25 4.17
CA SER A 60 25.94 -11.46 3.52
C SER A 60 26.43 -12.40 4.61
N ASP A 61 25.58 -13.33 5.05
CA ASP A 61 25.96 -14.73 5.00
C ASP A 61 24.74 -15.64 5.18
N MET A 62 24.48 -16.41 4.13
CA MET A 62 23.71 -17.63 4.21
C MET A 62 24.50 -18.63 5.06
N THR A 63 23.94 -19.07 6.18
CA THR A 63 24.18 -20.45 6.63
C THR A 63 22.87 -21.19 6.59
N ASP A 64 22.73 -22.05 5.58
CA ASP A 64 21.84 -23.19 5.59
C ASP A 64 22.08 -24.00 6.87
N SER A 65 21.19 -23.85 7.85
CA SER A 65 20.94 -24.88 8.84
C SER A 65 19.44 -25.11 8.87
N ASP A 66 19.03 -26.26 8.34
CA ASP A 66 17.73 -26.89 8.56
C ASP A 66 17.53 -27.08 10.07
N ASP A 67 17.04 -26.06 10.76
CA ASP A 67 16.48 -26.21 12.10
C ASP A 67 15.12 -25.50 12.14
N ASP A 68 14.11 -26.35 12.25
CA ASP A 68 12.70 -26.09 12.50
C ASP A 68 12.58 -25.50 13.93
N GLU A 69 12.89 -24.22 14.08
CA GLU A 69 12.53 -23.44 15.26
C GLU A 69 11.74 -22.20 14.84
N SER A 70 10.56 -22.08 15.44
CA SER A 70 9.65 -20.94 15.42
C SER A 70 10.38 -19.60 15.31
N MET A 71 10.40 -19.01 14.11
CA MET A 71 10.79 -17.62 13.90
C MET A 71 9.63 -16.68 14.27
N ASP A 72 9.24 -16.71 15.54
CA ASP A 72 8.69 -15.53 16.19
C ASP A 72 9.88 -14.68 16.64
N VAL A 73 10.48 -13.96 15.68
CA VAL A 73 11.38 -12.83 15.99
C VAL A 73 10.59 -11.54 15.85
N ASP A 74 9.42 -11.49 16.48
CA ASP A 74 8.87 -10.23 17.00
C ASP A 74 9.56 -9.97 18.34
N SER A 75 10.87 -9.71 18.28
CA SER A 75 11.56 -9.08 19.40
C SER A 75 10.98 -7.68 19.54
N GLU A 76 10.36 -7.42 20.69
CA GLU A 76 9.98 -6.11 21.22
C GLU A 76 11.00 -5.02 20.79
N TYR A 77 10.73 -4.33 19.68
CA TYR A 77 11.41 -3.09 19.36
C TYR A 77 10.60 -1.96 20.00
N GLY A 78 11.17 -1.42 21.07
CA GLY A 78 10.63 -0.26 21.78
C GLY A 78 10.36 0.92 20.85
N ASP A 79 9.48 1.78 21.35
CA ASP A 79 8.84 2.97 20.78
C ASP A 79 9.72 4.02 20.04
N ASP A 80 11.00 3.76 19.83
CA ASP A 80 11.92 4.59 19.06
C ASP A 80 12.04 4.10 17.60
N GLU A 81 10.92 3.92 16.91
CA GLU A 81 10.95 3.71 15.46
C GLU A 81 11.61 4.94 14.82
N GLN A 82 12.86 4.77 14.35
CA GLN A 82 13.61 5.78 13.63
C GLN A 82 12.73 6.38 12.53
N LYS A 83 12.53 7.70 12.58
CA LYS A 83 11.74 8.42 11.58
C LYS A 83 12.49 8.38 10.26
N VAL A 84 11.81 7.95 9.20
CA VAL A 84 12.41 7.82 7.86
C VAL A 84 11.55 8.53 6.82
N ILE A 85 12.20 9.03 5.78
CA ILE A 85 11.53 9.57 4.59
C ILE A 85 11.86 8.65 3.42
N VAL A 86 10.83 8.15 2.74
CA VAL A 86 10.97 7.44 1.46
C VAL A 86 10.80 8.46 0.34
N VAL A 87 11.83 8.66 -0.47
CA VAL A 87 11.87 9.68 -1.53
C VAL A 87 11.92 9.01 -2.90
N LYS A 88 11.08 9.49 -3.82
CA LYS A 88 11.08 9.06 -5.22
C LYS A 88 12.34 9.56 -5.93
N LEU A 89 12.98 8.72 -6.73
CA LEU A 89 14.09 9.11 -7.59
C LEU A 89 13.60 9.39 -9.02
N ASP A 90 14.31 10.25 -9.74
CA ASP A 90 14.16 10.37 -11.20
C ASP A 90 15.00 9.30 -11.93
N ASP A 91 14.92 9.28 -13.27
CA ASP A 91 15.66 8.32 -14.10
C ASP A 91 17.18 8.47 -14.00
N GLU A 92 17.66 9.64 -13.56
CA GLU A 92 19.08 9.95 -13.32
C GLU A 92 19.52 9.54 -11.89
N GLY A 93 18.59 9.08 -11.06
CA GLY A 93 18.83 8.69 -9.67
C GLY A 93 18.81 9.85 -8.68
N ASN A 94 18.41 11.06 -9.09
CA ASN A 94 18.32 12.20 -8.20
C ASN A 94 17.01 12.16 -7.40
N SER A 95 17.08 12.55 -6.13
CA SER A 95 15.90 12.68 -5.28
C SER A 95 14.95 13.75 -5.80
N GLN A 96 13.70 13.37 -6.08
CA GLN A 96 12.64 14.30 -6.42
C GLN A 96 12.26 15.19 -5.22
N ASN A 97 11.49 16.25 -5.49
CA ASN A 97 11.09 17.23 -4.48
C ASN A 97 9.97 16.75 -3.55
N VAL A 98 9.52 15.49 -3.65
CA VAL A 98 8.44 14.91 -2.84
C VAL A 98 8.91 13.61 -2.21
N GLY A 99 8.61 13.43 -0.92
CA GLY A 99 8.84 12.19 -0.19
C GLY A 99 7.72 11.88 0.78
N TYR A 100 7.84 10.74 1.45
CA TYR A 100 6.87 10.17 2.37
C TYR A 100 7.51 9.95 3.73
N LEU A 101 7.20 10.83 4.69
CA LEU A 101 7.67 10.73 6.07
C LEU A 101 6.86 9.67 6.80
N LEU A 102 7.46 8.49 7.00
CA LEU A 102 6.83 7.38 7.71
C LEU A 102 6.77 7.69 9.21
N LYS A 103 5.62 7.39 9.80
CA LYS A 103 5.32 7.58 11.23
C LYS A 103 4.93 6.21 11.81
N ARG A 104 3.93 6.18 12.69
CA ARG A 104 3.45 4.98 13.37
C ARG A 104 3.00 3.88 12.40
N VAL A 105 3.17 2.63 12.83
CA VAL A 105 2.53 1.46 12.23
C VAL A 105 1.02 1.54 12.44
N LEU A 106 0.26 1.26 11.38
CA LEU A 106 -1.19 1.12 11.39
C LEU A 106 -1.59 -0.35 11.51
N LYS A 107 -0.91 -1.23 10.76
CA LYS A 107 -1.20 -2.67 10.72
C LYS A 107 0.06 -3.47 10.37
N THR A 108 0.23 -4.63 10.98
CA THR A 108 1.25 -5.62 10.58
C THR A 108 0.69 -6.51 9.47
N ALA A 109 1.56 -6.94 8.55
CA ALA A 109 1.19 -7.78 7.42
C ALA A 109 2.21 -8.91 7.26
N ILE A 110 1.81 -10.00 6.59
CA ILE A 110 2.67 -11.18 6.37
C ILE A 110 4.02 -10.78 5.77
N TYR A 111 4.00 -9.90 4.77
CA TYR A 111 5.18 -9.44 4.04
C TYR A 111 5.82 -8.17 4.60
N GLY A 112 5.25 -7.56 5.65
CA GLY A 112 5.76 -6.30 6.19
C GLY A 112 4.75 -5.56 7.06
N ARG A 113 4.48 -4.29 6.75
CA ARG A 113 3.62 -3.43 7.58
C ARG A 113 3.02 -2.27 6.80
N VAL A 114 1.86 -1.81 7.23
CA VAL A 114 1.24 -0.56 6.77
C VAL A 114 1.55 0.53 7.76
N ARG A 115 2.08 1.67 7.31
CA ARG A 115 2.40 2.83 8.16
C ARG A 115 1.59 4.05 7.76
N TYR A 116 1.24 4.85 8.77
CA TYR A 116 0.76 6.20 8.58
C TYR A 116 1.95 7.07 8.11
N ALA A 117 1.74 7.90 7.09
CA ALA A 117 2.77 8.76 6.56
C ALA A 117 2.24 10.14 6.20
N LEU A 118 3.16 11.11 6.19
CA LEU A 118 2.91 12.47 5.73
C LEU A 118 3.71 12.75 4.47
N VAL A 119 3.08 13.40 3.51
CA VAL A 119 3.79 13.91 2.34
C VAL A 119 4.70 15.05 2.79
N VAL A 120 5.95 14.99 2.37
CA VAL A 120 6.94 16.04 2.61
C VAL A 120 7.47 16.58 1.30
N ARG A 121 7.85 17.86 1.28
CA ARG A 121 8.46 18.52 0.11
C ARG A 121 9.85 19.00 0.43
N LYS A 122 10.81 18.70 -0.44
CA LYS A 122 12.18 19.19 -0.29
C LYS A 122 12.17 20.71 -0.40
N ARG A 123 12.67 21.40 0.63
CA ARG A 123 12.79 22.86 0.61
C ARG A 123 13.91 23.22 -0.37
N GLN A 124 13.59 23.98 -1.41
CA GLN A 124 14.59 24.40 -2.39
C GLN A 124 15.61 25.31 -1.70
N THR A 125 16.88 24.93 -1.77
CA THR A 125 18.01 25.79 -1.39
C THR A 125 18.63 26.36 -2.67
N GLU A 126 19.07 27.62 -2.63
CA GLU A 126 19.57 28.35 -3.81
C GLU A 126 20.86 27.74 -4.43
N ASN A 127 21.47 26.73 -3.80
CA ASN A 127 22.65 26.03 -4.28
C ASN A 127 22.34 24.58 -4.69
N ALA A 128 22.32 24.33 -6.00
CA ALA A 128 21.95 23.05 -6.62
C ALA A 128 22.94 21.88 -6.36
N ALA A 129 24.06 22.11 -5.68
CA ALA A 129 25.04 21.06 -5.33
C ALA A 129 25.48 21.23 -3.88
N ALA A 130 24.64 20.79 -2.95
CA ALA A 130 25.03 20.72 -1.54
C ALA A 130 26.12 19.64 -1.38
N PRO A 131 27.21 19.92 -0.62
CA PRO A 131 28.27 18.93 -0.39
C PRO A 131 27.73 17.73 0.37
N ALA A 132 28.38 16.55 0.23
CA ALA A 132 28.03 15.37 1.02
C ALA A 132 28.03 15.68 2.53
N GLY A 133 27.06 15.12 3.26
CA GLY A 133 26.79 15.44 4.67
C GLY A 133 26.03 16.75 4.93
N ALA A 134 25.67 17.53 3.90
CA ALA A 134 24.87 18.75 4.09
C ALA A 134 23.44 18.45 4.57
N LEU A 135 22.90 19.33 5.41
CA LEU A 135 21.52 19.25 5.86
C LEU A 135 20.55 19.54 4.71
N VAL A 136 19.54 18.69 4.58
CA VAL A 136 18.40 18.86 3.66
C VAL A 136 17.15 19.05 4.50
N ALA A 137 16.48 20.19 4.30
CA ALA A 137 15.21 20.49 4.96
C ALA A 137 14.03 19.99 4.12
N TRP A 138 13.03 19.42 4.79
CA TRP A 138 11.80 18.91 4.20
C TRP A 138 10.59 19.52 4.91
N ASP A 139 9.74 20.19 4.15
CA ASP A 139 8.49 20.79 4.60
C ASP A 139 7.39 19.72 4.69
N VAL A 140 6.81 19.53 5.87
CA VAL A 140 5.67 18.65 6.09
C VAL A 140 4.41 19.34 5.57
N THR A 141 3.73 18.74 4.59
CA THR A 141 2.61 19.40 3.90
C THR A 141 1.26 19.27 4.63
N GLY A 142 1.17 18.34 5.59
CA GLY A 142 -0.08 17.94 6.22
C GLY A 142 -0.92 16.95 5.41
N GLU A 143 -0.56 16.67 4.16
CA GLU A 143 -1.22 15.65 3.34
C GLU A 143 -0.87 14.25 3.88
N ARG A 144 -1.90 13.44 4.13
CA ARG A 144 -1.81 12.13 4.78
C ARG A 144 -1.86 11.02 3.75
N CYS A 145 -1.07 9.97 3.94
CA CYS A 145 -1.09 8.76 3.14
C CYS A 145 -0.82 7.53 4.00
N ALA A 146 -1.18 6.36 3.47
CA ALA A 146 -0.77 5.08 4.00
C ALA A 146 0.35 4.51 3.12
N VAL A 147 1.37 3.90 3.72
CA VAL A 147 2.45 3.24 2.99
C VAL A 147 2.52 1.79 3.43
N LYS A 148 2.19 0.85 2.54
CA LYS A 148 2.41 -0.59 2.73
C LYS A 148 3.88 -0.87 2.38
N GLU A 149 4.71 -1.06 3.40
CA GLU A 149 6.11 -1.48 3.27
C GLU A 149 6.18 -3.02 3.22
N MET A 150 6.69 -3.59 2.14
CA MET A 150 6.75 -5.04 1.93
C MET A 150 8.20 -5.44 1.68
N SER A 151 8.74 -6.35 2.50
CA SER A 151 10.14 -6.76 2.45
C SER A 151 10.40 -7.70 1.27
N TRP A 152 11.39 -7.39 0.42
CA TRP A 152 11.83 -8.28 -0.65
C TRP A 152 12.31 -9.62 -0.11
N THR A 153 13.06 -9.62 0.99
CA THR A 153 13.49 -10.85 1.66
C THR A 153 12.30 -11.72 2.01
N LYS A 154 11.25 -11.17 2.64
CA LYS A 154 10.03 -11.92 2.96
C LYS A 154 9.28 -12.37 1.70
N ILE A 155 9.16 -11.51 0.68
CA ILE A 155 8.52 -11.84 -0.60
C ILE A 155 9.20 -13.05 -1.26
N HIS A 156 10.54 -13.05 -1.32
CA HIS A 156 11.29 -14.15 -1.94
C HIS A 156 11.23 -15.46 -1.14
N HIS A 157 11.26 -15.38 0.19
CA HIS A 157 11.23 -16.58 1.05
C HIS A 157 9.83 -17.19 1.17
N LEU A 158 8.81 -16.35 1.36
CA LEU A 158 7.44 -16.81 1.54
C LEU A 158 6.73 -17.08 0.22
N GLY A 159 7.04 -16.35 -0.85
CA GLY A 159 6.61 -16.57 -2.25
C GLY A 159 5.39 -17.49 -2.43
N ASN A 160 5.57 -18.62 -3.14
CA ASN A 160 4.51 -19.61 -3.42
C ASN A 160 3.99 -20.38 -2.19
N ARG A 161 4.45 -20.07 -0.97
CA ARG A 161 3.99 -20.71 0.28
C ARG A 161 2.79 -19.99 0.90
N CYS A 162 2.47 -18.78 0.44
CA CYS A 162 1.30 -18.01 0.84
C CYS A 162 0.40 -17.73 -0.37
N GLU A 163 -0.90 -17.58 -0.14
CA GLU A 163 -1.85 -17.27 -1.22
C GLU A 163 -1.78 -15.80 -1.66
N GLU A 164 -1.44 -14.89 -0.74
CA GLU A 164 -1.23 -13.46 -0.99
C GLU A 164 0.09 -13.22 -1.74
N ASP A 165 0.06 -12.42 -2.81
CA ASP A 165 1.26 -12.01 -3.55
C ASP A 165 1.35 -10.48 -3.63
N PRO A 166 2.31 -9.85 -2.92
CA PRO A 166 2.52 -8.40 -2.94
C PRO A 166 2.75 -7.79 -4.33
N VAL A 167 3.43 -8.51 -5.23
CA VAL A 167 3.69 -8.03 -6.59
C VAL A 167 2.38 -8.06 -7.38
N LYS A 168 1.59 -9.11 -7.21
CA LYS A 168 0.28 -9.24 -7.83
C LYS A 168 -0.69 -8.16 -7.36
N GLU A 169 -0.70 -7.87 -6.06
CA GLU A 169 -1.50 -6.78 -5.47
C GLU A 169 -1.21 -5.45 -6.18
N VAL A 170 0.06 -5.08 -6.25
CA VAL A 170 0.53 -3.85 -6.88
C VAL A 170 0.17 -3.80 -8.37
N LYS A 171 0.36 -4.91 -9.10
CA LYS A 171 -0.03 -5.01 -10.51
C LYS A 171 -1.54 -4.81 -10.70
N ALA A 172 -2.36 -5.46 -9.88
CA ALA A 172 -3.81 -5.36 -9.95
C ALA A 172 -4.30 -3.93 -9.67
N MET A 173 -3.78 -3.28 -8.62
CA MET A 173 -4.09 -1.88 -8.30
C MET A 173 -3.77 -0.94 -9.46
N GLN A 174 -2.56 -1.03 -10.03
CA GLN A 174 -2.16 -0.19 -11.17
C GLN A 174 -3.02 -0.47 -12.41
N PHE A 175 -3.37 -1.73 -12.65
CA PHE A 175 -4.16 -2.12 -13.79
C PHE A 175 -5.59 -1.57 -13.72
N ILE A 176 -6.26 -1.72 -12.57
CA ILE A 176 -7.60 -1.14 -12.33
C ILE A 176 -7.55 0.38 -12.46
N GLN A 177 -6.55 1.02 -11.86
CA GLN A 177 -6.39 2.47 -11.91
C GLN A 177 -6.19 2.99 -13.33
N ARG A 178 -5.32 2.35 -14.14
CA ARG A 178 -5.11 2.72 -15.54
C ARG A 178 -6.40 2.57 -16.35
N HIS A 179 -7.14 1.49 -16.14
CA HIS A 179 -8.42 1.27 -16.81
C HIS A 179 -9.43 2.37 -16.46
N TYR A 180 -9.56 2.70 -15.17
CA TYR A 180 -10.43 3.78 -14.70
C TYR A 180 -10.04 5.17 -15.26
N GLN A 181 -8.74 5.45 -15.35
CA GLN A 181 -8.23 6.73 -15.89
C GLN A 181 -8.45 6.91 -17.39
N GLN A 182 -8.59 5.82 -18.17
CA GLN A 182 -8.88 5.91 -19.61
C GLN A 182 -10.21 6.60 -19.88
N THR A 183 -11.20 6.37 -19.01
CA THR A 183 -12.52 7.00 -19.11
C THR A 183 -12.63 8.27 -18.25
N ASN A 184 -11.76 8.43 -17.24
CA ASN A 184 -11.78 9.55 -16.28
C ASN A 184 -10.40 10.23 -16.10
N PRO A 185 -9.80 10.84 -17.15
CA PRO A 185 -8.40 11.24 -17.15
C PRO A 185 -8.03 12.41 -16.22
N ASN A 186 -9.01 13.24 -15.82
CA ASN A 186 -8.77 14.46 -15.03
C ASN A 186 -9.06 14.29 -13.54
N ARG A 187 -9.30 13.05 -13.07
CA ARG A 187 -9.57 12.78 -11.66
C ARG A 187 -8.29 12.75 -10.86
N THR A 188 -8.31 13.47 -9.74
CA THR A 188 -7.32 13.30 -8.68
C THR A 188 -7.43 11.90 -8.08
N ILE A 189 -6.40 11.46 -7.37
CA ILE A 189 -6.42 10.13 -6.76
C ILE A 189 -7.51 9.95 -5.70
N GLY A 190 -7.82 11.01 -4.94
CA GLY A 190 -8.91 11.00 -3.97
C GLY A 190 -10.27 10.87 -4.64
N GLU A 191 -10.52 11.64 -5.71
CA GLU A 191 -11.75 11.51 -6.49
C GLU A 191 -11.87 10.12 -7.12
N ALA A 192 -10.79 9.60 -7.72
CA ALA A 192 -10.78 8.27 -8.31
C ALA A 192 -11.09 7.19 -7.26
N MET A 193 -10.55 7.29 -6.04
CA MET A 193 -10.87 6.37 -4.95
C MET A 193 -12.35 6.40 -4.59
N ILE A 194 -12.92 7.60 -4.39
CA ILE A 194 -14.32 7.76 -4.00
C ILE A 194 -15.26 7.34 -5.13
N GLU A 195 -14.96 7.65 -6.39
CA GLU A 195 -15.85 7.34 -7.51
C GLU A 195 -15.78 5.87 -7.94
N SER A 196 -14.59 5.26 -7.88
CA SER A 196 -14.40 3.85 -8.24
C SER A 196 -14.72 2.88 -7.10
N LYS A 197 -14.75 3.35 -5.85
CA LYS A 197 -14.84 2.53 -4.61
C LYS A 197 -13.74 1.48 -4.48
N VAL A 198 -12.63 1.64 -5.18
CA VAL A 198 -11.46 0.76 -5.12
C VAL A 198 -10.24 1.60 -4.74
N MET A 199 -9.42 1.10 -3.82
CA MET A 199 -8.20 1.76 -3.38
C MET A 199 -7.19 1.91 -4.52
N PRO A 200 -6.85 3.14 -4.94
CA PRO A 200 -5.82 3.36 -5.94
C PRO A 200 -4.42 3.41 -5.30
N SER A 201 -3.40 3.26 -6.13
CA SER A 201 -2.02 3.58 -5.73
C SER A 201 -1.63 4.98 -6.19
N ARG A 202 -1.06 5.77 -5.29
CA ARG A 202 -0.45 7.08 -5.61
C ARG A 202 0.89 6.89 -6.27
N ASP A 203 1.74 6.10 -5.64
CA ASP A 203 3.05 5.72 -6.12
C ASP A 203 3.33 4.28 -5.72
N ILE A 204 3.98 3.57 -6.62
CA ILE A 204 4.65 2.32 -6.31
C ILE A 204 6.13 2.62 -6.37
N LEU A 205 6.82 2.36 -5.27
CA LEU A 205 8.24 2.62 -5.15
C LEU A 205 8.98 1.35 -4.74
N ASP A 206 10.25 1.26 -5.08
CA ASP A 206 11.09 0.15 -4.66
C ASP A 206 12.51 0.63 -4.31
N ASP A 207 13.09 0.00 -3.29
CA ASP A 207 14.52 0.03 -3.06
C ASP A 207 15.05 -1.41 -2.93
N ARG A 208 16.31 -1.56 -2.49
CA ARG A 208 16.93 -2.88 -2.37
C ARG A 208 16.22 -3.80 -1.36
N ASN A 209 15.57 -3.23 -0.36
CA ASN A 209 15.03 -3.95 0.79
C ASN A 209 13.51 -4.07 0.74
N TYR A 210 12.82 -3.08 0.17
CA TYR A 210 11.37 -2.99 0.22
C TYR A 210 10.72 -2.61 -1.11
N LEU A 211 9.53 -3.17 -1.33
CA LEU A 211 8.49 -2.65 -2.22
C LEU A 211 7.53 -1.80 -1.38
N TYR A 212 7.20 -0.60 -1.87
CA TYR A 212 6.31 0.35 -1.22
C TYR A 212 5.07 0.60 -2.08
N SER A 213 3.88 0.38 -1.51
CA SER A 213 2.63 0.88 -2.09
C SER A 213 2.15 2.09 -1.29
N VAL A 214 2.23 3.27 -1.91
CA VAL A 214 1.74 4.53 -1.33
C VAL A 214 0.29 4.72 -1.74
N MET A 215 -0.60 4.88 -0.77
CA MET A 215 -2.05 4.94 -0.97
C MET A 215 -2.65 6.15 -0.24
N PRO A 216 -3.82 6.66 -0.69
CA PRO A 216 -4.61 7.58 0.13
C PRO A 216 -4.84 7.03 1.55
N PHE A 217 -4.82 7.90 2.56
CA PHE A 217 -5.14 7.50 3.93
C PHE A 217 -6.66 7.54 4.15
N CYS A 218 -7.25 6.38 4.44
CA CYS A 218 -8.64 6.28 4.91
C CYS A 218 -8.71 6.55 6.41
N ASP A 219 -9.49 7.56 6.80
CA ASP A 219 -9.58 8.04 8.18
C ASP A 219 -10.63 7.34 9.04
N GLY A 220 -11.51 6.55 8.43
CA GLY A 220 -12.54 5.77 9.12
C GLY A 220 -12.12 4.36 9.52
N GLY A 221 -10.88 3.94 9.22
CA GLY A 221 -10.38 2.60 9.56
C GLY A 221 -11.01 1.47 8.74
N GLU A 222 -10.84 0.23 9.21
CA GLU A 222 -11.45 -0.96 8.62
C GLU A 222 -12.94 -1.01 8.93
N PHE A 223 -13.74 -1.48 7.97
CA PHE A 223 -15.19 -1.52 8.10
C PHE A 223 -15.63 -2.54 9.16
N PHE A 224 -14.87 -3.60 9.36
CA PHE A 224 -15.11 -4.57 10.43
C PHE A 224 -15.07 -3.90 11.81
N ASP A 225 -14.00 -3.15 12.11
CA ASP A 225 -13.84 -2.41 13.38
C ASP A 225 -14.95 -1.37 13.58
N TYR A 226 -15.44 -0.76 12.49
CA TYR A 226 -16.58 0.15 12.56
C TYR A 226 -17.88 -0.56 13.00
N LEU A 227 -18.04 -1.85 12.64
CA LEU A 227 -19.21 -2.65 13.00
C LEU A 227 -19.07 -3.33 14.36
N VAL A 228 -17.86 -3.60 14.81
CA VAL A 228 -17.56 -4.33 16.04
C VAL A 228 -16.57 -3.51 16.86
N ASP A 229 -17.06 -2.79 17.87
CA ASP A 229 -16.20 -2.20 18.88
C ASP A 229 -15.91 -3.27 19.95
N GLU A 230 -14.75 -3.91 19.82
CA GLU A 230 -14.30 -4.95 20.74
C GLU A 230 -13.99 -4.39 22.14
N GLU A 231 -13.57 -3.12 22.26
CA GLU A 231 -13.23 -2.50 23.54
C GLU A 231 -14.49 -2.22 24.37
N GLU A 232 -15.56 -1.75 23.72
CA GLU A 232 -16.85 -1.53 24.39
C GLU A 232 -17.75 -2.78 24.39
N GLY A 233 -17.38 -3.83 23.65
CA GLY A 233 -18.18 -5.05 23.47
C GLY A 233 -19.53 -4.75 22.80
N THR A 234 -19.62 -3.67 22.03
CA THR A 234 -20.83 -3.23 21.35
C THR A 234 -20.66 -3.35 19.84
N ALA A 235 -21.69 -3.86 19.17
CA ALA A 235 -21.73 -3.86 17.72
C ALA A 235 -22.49 -2.62 17.24
N THR A 236 -21.92 -1.87 16.29
CA THR A 236 -22.65 -0.83 15.57
C THR A 236 -23.72 -1.52 14.73
N ILE A 237 -24.98 -1.43 15.18
CA ILE A 237 -26.11 -1.95 14.42
C ILE A 237 -26.46 -0.92 13.36
N LEU A 238 -26.10 -1.22 12.11
CA LEU A 238 -26.53 -0.43 10.97
C LEU A 238 -28.05 -0.52 10.82
N SER A 239 -28.69 0.61 10.56
CA SER A 239 -30.05 0.60 10.02
C SER A 239 -30.06 -0.04 8.63
N GLU A 240 -31.23 -0.55 8.20
CA GLU A 240 -31.38 -1.12 6.86
C GLU A 240 -30.98 -0.13 5.76
N ASN A 241 -31.20 1.17 5.98
CA ASN A 241 -30.82 2.22 5.03
C ASN A 241 -29.30 2.40 4.94
N GLU A 242 -28.59 2.34 6.07
CA GLU A 242 -27.13 2.42 6.09
C GLU A 242 -26.49 1.17 5.48
N ALA A 243 -26.98 -0.01 5.85
CA ALA A 243 -26.53 -1.27 5.26
C ALA A 243 -26.75 -1.29 3.74
N ARG A 244 -27.92 -0.83 3.27
CA ARG A 244 -28.20 -0.68 1.82
C ARG A 244 -27.21 0.28 1.16
N ARG A 245 -26.90 1.41 1.79
CA ARG A 245 -25.96 2.41 1.26
C ARG A 245 -24.56 1.82 1.09
N TYR A 246 -24.04 1.13 2.10
CA TYR A 246 -22.73 0.49 2.01
C TYR A 246 -22.71 -0.66 1.01
N LEU A 247 -23.75 -1.50 0.97
CA LEU A 247 -23.86 -2.58 0.00
C LEU A 247 -23.84 -2.05 -1.44
N LEU A 248 -24.53 -0.96 -1.73
CA LEU A 248 -24.50 -0.34 -3.06
C LEU A 248 -23.08 0.11 -3.44
N GLN A 249 -22.33 0.70 -2.52
CA GLN A 249 -20.95 1.13 -2.78
C GLN A 249 -20.00 -0.06 -2.97
N ILE A 250 -20.19 -1.15 -2.22
CA ILE A 250 -19.44 -2.39 -2.44
C ILE A 250 -19.72 -2.93 -3.84
N LEU A 251 -20.98 -2.92 -4.29
CA LEU A 251 -21.35 -3.36 -5.63
C LEU A 251 -20.78 -2.44 -6.73
N GLU A 252 -20.75 -1.12 -6.52
CA GLU A 252 -20.10 -0.15 -7.42
C GLU A 252 -18.59 -0.44 -7.57
N GLY A 253 -17.91 -0.79 -6.47
CA GLY A 253 -16.51 -1.18 -6.49
C GLY A 253 -16.26 -2.51 -7.21
N ILE A 254 -17.13 -3.50 -7.00
CA ILE A 254 -17.09 -4.77 -7.72
C ILE A 254 -17.31 -4.56 -9.22
N GLU A 255 -18.29 -3.74 -9.60
CA GLU A 255 -18.55 -3.39 -11.00
C GLU A 255 -17.34 -2.71 -11.65
N THR A 256 -16.68 -1.78 -10.94
CA THR A 256 -15.42 -1.16 -11.39
C THR A 256 -14.36 -2.21 -11.68
N MET A 257 -14.11 -3.16 -10.77
CA MET A 257 -13.12 -4.22 -10.97
C MET A 257 -13.50 -5.13 -12.14
N GLN A 258 -14.77 -5.51 -12.24
CA GLN A 258 -15.26 -6.37 -13.32
C GLN A 258 -15.15 -5.72 -14.69
N ASN A 259 -15.42 -4.41 -14.81
CA ASN A 259 -15.23 -3.66 -16.04
C ASN A 259 -13.76 -3.62 -16.48
N ALA A 260 -12.82 -3.62 -15.52
CA ALA A 260 -11.41 -3.80 -15.82
C ALA A 260 -11.04 -5.26 -16.18
N GLY A 261 -11.91 -6.23 -15.94
CA GLY A 261 -11.63 -7.66 -16.08
C GLY A 261 -10.83 -8.22 -14.90
N VAL A 262 -11.12 -7.75 -13.69
CA VAL A 262 -10.46 -8.16 -12.44
C VAL A 262 -11.49 -8.70 -11.45
N THR A 263 -11.15 -9.79 -10.77
CA THR A 263 -11.94 -10.37 -9.67
C THR A 263 -11.10 -10.42 -8.41
N HIS A 264 -11.62 -9.85 -7.33
CA HIS A 264 -10.94 -9.75 -6.03
C HIS A 264 -10.62 -11.10 -5.37
N ARG A 265 -11.61 -12.02 -5.41
CA ARG A 265 -11.62 -13.36 -4.78
C ARG A 265 -11.61 -13.44 -3.26
N ASP A 266 -11.24 -12.38 -2.55
CA ASP A 266 -11.31 -12.34 -1.08
C ASP A 266 -12.18 -11.18 -0.55
N MET A 267 -13.43 -11.11 -0.99
CA MET A 267 -14.34 -10.06 -0.51
C MET A 267 -14.83 -10.40 0.90
N SER A 268 -14.33 -9.69 1.90
CA SER A 268 -14.72 -9.76 3.31
C SER A 268 -14.95 -8.35 3.87
N LEU A 269 -15.37 -8.24 5.13
CA LEU A 269 -15.49 -6.93 5.80
C LEU A 269 -14.12 -6.36 6.20
N ASP A 270 -13.12 -7.22 6.36
CA ASP A 270 -11.73 -6.85 6.66
C ASP A 270 -11.07 -6.15 5.47
N ASN A 271 -11.49 -6.51 4.24
CA ASN A 271 -10.98 -5.92 3.00
C ASN A 271 -11.79 -4.70 2.53
N LEU A 272 -12.45 -4.02 3.48
CA LEU A 272 -13.19 -2.77 3.25
C LEU A 272 -12.70 -1.70 4.24
N MET A 273 -12.46 -0.49 3.75
CA MET A 273 -12.16 0.68 4.60
C MET A 273 -13.23 1.74 4.48
N ILE A 274 -13.40 2.52 5.55
CA ILE A 274 -14.25 3.71 5.54
C ILE A 274 -13.42 4.98 5.35
N HIS A 275 -13.89 5.83 4.44
CA HIS A 275 -13.34 7.17 4.23
C HIS A 275 -14.41 8.16 3.82
N ASP A 276 -14.55 9.26 4.56
CA ASP A 276 -15.57 10.29 4.30
C ASP A 276 -16.98 9.70 4.08
N GLY A 277 -17.33 8.73 4.93
CA GLY A 277 -18.59 7.99 4.83
C GLY A 277 -18.71 7.09 3.59
N ASN A 278 -17.66 6.82 2.83
CA ASN A 278 -17.66 5.87 1.73
C ASN A 278 -16.95 4.58 2.13
N CYS A 279 -17.44 3.45 1.61
CA CYS A 279 -16.79 2.14 1.69
C CYS A 279 -15.88 1.96 0.48
N ILE A 280 -14.61 1.65 0.73
CA ILE A 280 -13.55 1.51 -0.25
C ILE A 280 -13.00 0.08 -0.16
N ILE A 281 -12.98 -0.64 -1.28
CA ILE A 281 -12.41 -1.98 -1.39
C ILE A 281 -10.88 -1.87 -1.38
N ILE A 282 -10.23 -2.66 -0.53
CA ILE A 282 -8.77 -2.74 -0.39
C ILE A 282 -8.28 -4.18 -0.62
N ASP A 283 -6.96 -4.38 -0.62
CA ASP A 283 -6.28 -5.69 -0.70
C ASP A 283 -6.55 -6.54 -1.95
N MET A 284 -5.69 -6.36 -2.96
CA MET A 284 -5.75 -7.11 -4.20
C MET A 284 -4.81 -8.32 -4.22
N GLY A 285 -4.29 -8.76 -3.06
CA GLY A 285 -3.21 -9.75 -2.95
C GLY A 285 -3.52 -11.11 -3.57
N VAL A 286 -4.80 -11.48 -3.65
CA VAL A 286 -5.26 -12.73 -4.29
C VAL A 286 -6.09 -12.50 -5.55
N ALA A 287 -6.20 -11.26 -6.05
CA ALA A 287 -7.02 -10.94 -7.21
C ALA A 287 -6.62 -11.72 -8.47
N LEU A 288 -7.55 -11.94 -9.40
CA LEU A 288 -7.27 -12.56 -10.70
C LEU A 288 -7.79 -11.71 -11.84
N ARG A 289 -7.04 -11.70 -12.94
CA ARG A 289 -7.55 -11.19 -14.21
C ARG A 289 -8.43 -12.24 -14.86
N ILE A 290 -9.65 -11.84 -15.20
CA ILE A 290 -10.59 -12.66 -15.96
C ILE A 290 -10.82 -11.96 -17.30
N PRO A 291 -10.35 -12.53 -18.42
CA PRO A 291 -10.73 -12.01 -19.73
C PRO A 291 -12.24 -12.20 -19.91
N TYR A 292 -12.97 -11.10 -20.11
CA TYR A 292 -14.30 -11.16 -20.71
C TYR A 292 -14.11 -11.22 -22.23
N GLU A 293 -14.73 -12.21 -22.88
CA GLU A 293 -14.89 -12.28 -24.35
C GLU A 293 -15.93 -11.27 -24.85
#